data_AF-A0A0R0AHC4-F1
#
_entry.id   AF-A0A0R0AHC4-F1
#
_cell.length_a   1.000
_cell.length_b   1.000
_cell.length_c   1.000
_cell.angle_alpha   90.00
_cell.angle_beta   90.00
_cell.angle_gamma   90.00
#
_symmetry.space_group_name_H-M   'P 1'
#
loop_
_entity.id
_entity.type
_entity.pdbx_description
1 polymer ?
#
loop_
_entity_poly.entity_id
_entity_poly.type
_entity_poly.pdbx_seq_one_letter_code
_entity_poly.pdbx_strand_id
1 'polypeptide(L)' 'MYYSAHAIFYFKVDDQESFLIQENVYLVKADDDRVAMDLAVSIAIEDQDLNEDGHLELNGKKAQLVFAGI' A
#
# COMPACT_ATOMS: atom_id res chain seq x y z
N MET A 1 14.86 -6.46 -16.47
CA MET A 1 15.65 -6.22 -15.24
C MET A 1 14.78 -6.50 -14.02
N TYR A 2 15.37 -6.58 -12.82
CA TYR A 2 14.60 -6.68 -11.57
C TYR A 2 14.74 -5.38 -10.80
N TYR A 3 13.62 -4.88 -10.29
CA TYR A 3 13.51 -3.65 -9.54
C TYR A 3 12.95 -3.96 -8.15
N SER A 4 13.48 -3.28 -7.13
CA SER A 4 12.92 -3.28 -5.77
C SER A 4 12.07 -2.03 -5.63
N ALA A 5 10.75 -2.18 -5.63
CA ALA A 5 9.82 -1.07 -5.46
C ALA A 5 9.31 -1.06 -4.01
N HIS A 6 9.40 0.09 -3.36
CA HIS A 6 9.07 0.27 -1.94
C HIS A 6 7.73 0.99 -1.83
N ALA A 7 6.64 0.25 -1.73
CA ALA A 7 5.32 0.83 -1.63
C ALA A 7 4.99 1.22 -0.19
N ILE A 8 4.67 2.49 0.00
CA ILE A 8 4.27 3.06 1.28
C ILE A 8 2.76 3.05 1.38
N PHE A 9 2.28 2.53 2.51
CA PHE A 9 0.88 2.52 2.90
C PHE A 9 0.72 3.17 4.27
N TYR A 10 -0.48 3.65 4.55
CA TYR A 10 -0.84 4.08 5.89
C TYR A 10 -2.19 3.50 6.31
N PHE A 11 -2.31 3.26 7.62
CA PHE A 11 -3.58 2.90 8.23
C PHE A 11 -4.38 4.16 8.54
N LYS A 12 -5.65 4.16 8.13
CA LYS A 12 -6.61 5.23 8.40
C LYS A 12 -7.76 4.68 9.26
N VAL A 13 -7.92 5.25 10.44
CA VAL A 13 -9.04 5.05 11.37
C VAL A 13 -9.68 6.41 11.69
N ASP A 14 -10.89 6.39 12.25
CA ASP A 14 -11.59 7.60 12.67
C ASP A 14 -10.88 8.30 13.86
N ASP A 15 -10.86 9.64 13.78
CA ASP A 15 -10.31 10.56 14.79
C ASP A 15 -8.85 10.27 15.18
N GLN A 16 -7.97 10.09 14.18
CA GLN A 16 -6.54 9.83 14.43
C GLN A 16 -5.67 11.09 14.34
N GLU A 17 -4.75 11.23 15.29
CA GLU A 17 -3.74 12.31 15.32
C GLU A 17 -2.45 11.93 14.58
N SER A 18 -2.23 10.63 14.38
CA SER A 18 -1.04 10.08 13.72
C SER A 18 -1.39 8.87 12.86
N PHE A 19 -0.59 8.62 11.82
CA PHE A 19 -0.75 7.50 10.91
C PHE A 19 0.28 6.42 11.21
N LEU A 20 -0.16 5.18 11.37
CA LEU A 20 0.74 4.02 11.33
C LEU A 20 1.08 3.75 9.86
N ILE A 21 2.37 3.61 9.55
CA ILE A 21 2.87 3.36 8.20
C ILE A 21 3.23 1.88 8.05
N GLN A 22 2.92 1.31 6.89
CA GLN A 22 3.39 0.01 6.45
C GLN A 22 4.16 0.19 5.13
N GLU A 23 5.29 -0.49 5.01
CA GLU A 23 6.06 -0.54 3.77
C GLU A 23 6.02 -1.97 3.23
N ASN A 24 5.56 -2.12 1.98
CA ASN A 24 5.65 -3.37 1.24
C ASN A 24 6.77 -3.24 0.21
N VAL A 25 7.61 -4.28 0.11
CA VAL A 25 8.68 -4.32 -0.89
C VAL A 25 8.31 -5.32 -1.98
N TYR A 26 8.11 -4.82 -3.20
CA TYR A 26 7.82 -5.64 -4.37
C TYR A 26 9.06 -5.86 -5.22
N LEU A 27 9.29 -7.11 -5.59
CA LEU A 27 10.29 -7.46 -6.58
C LEU A 27 9.63 -7.51 -7.96
N VAL A 28 9.80 -6.45 -8.76
CA VAL A 28 9.15 -6.29 -10.06
C VAL A 28 10.13 -6.63 -11.18
N LYS A 29 9.70 -7.49 -12.10
CA LYS A 29 10.43 -7.75 -13.34
C LYS A 29 9.85 -6.89 -14.46
N ALA A 30 10.66 -6.01 -15.03
CA ALA A 30 10.24 -5.10 -16.11
C ALA A 30 11.39 -4.80 -17.08
N ASP A 31 11.07 -4.27 -18.26
CA ASP A 31 12.05 -3.95 -19.29
C ASP A 31 12.81 -2.65 -19.00
N ASP A 32 12.13 -1.68 -18.37
CA ASP A 32 12.70 -0.41 -17.92
C ASP A 32 12.09 0.07 -16.59
N ASP A 33 12.61 1.17 -16.07
CA ASP A 33 12.23 1.78 -14.79
C ASP A 33 10.81 2.35 -14.79
N ARG A 34 10.33 2.86 -15.93
CA ARG A 34 8.96 3.39 -16.06
C ARG A 34 7.94 2.27 -15.99
N VAL A 35 8.16 1.19 -16.73
CA VAL A 35 7.30 0.00 -16.70
C VAL A 35 7.32 -0.64 -15.31
N ALA A 36 8.48 -0.67 -14.64
CA ALA A 36 8.57 -1.16 -13.26
C ALA A 36 7.73 -0.32 -12.28
N MET A 37 7.79 1.01 -12.42
CA MET A 37 7.01 1.94 -11.59
C MET A 37 5.50 1.74 -11.81
N ASP A 38 5.04 1.70 -13.06
CA ASP A 38 3.62 1.52 -13.38
C ASP A 38 3.09 0.18 -12.84
N LEU A 39 3.86 -0.91 -12.97
CA LEU A 39 3.51 -2.21 -12.38
C LEU A 39 3.45 -2.16 -10.86
N ALA A 40 4.44 -1.55 -10.21
CA ALA A 40 4.48 -1.45 -8.76
C ALA A 40 3.30 -0.64 -8.21
N VAL A 41 2.95 0.48 -8.86
CA VAL A 41 1.77 1.29 -8.52
C VAL A 41 0.49 0.47 -8.69
N SER A 42 0.35 -0.27 -9.79
CA SER A 42 -0.83 -1.13 -10.02
C SER A 42 -1.00 -2.17 -8.92
N ILE A 43 0.07 -2.90 -8.59
CA ILE A 43 0.06 -3.91 -7.51
C ILE A 43 -0.28 -3.25 -6.18
N ALA A 44 0.35 -2.11 -5.87
CA ALA A 44 0.13 -1.42 -4.61
C ALA A 44 -1.31 -0.89 -4.46
N ILE A 45 -1.93 -0.43 -5.56
CA ILE A 45 -3.34 0.00 -5.57
C ILE A 45 -4.27 -1.19 -5.31
N GLU A 46 -3.98 -2.35 -5.90
CA GLU A 46 -4.73 -3.59 -5.71
C GLU A 46 -4.59 -4.16 -4.28
N ASP A 47 -3.43 -3.96 -3.65
CA ASP A 47 -3.15 -4.37 -2.27
C ASP A 47 -3.79 -3.45 -1.21
N GLN A 48 -4.43 -2.34 -1.62
CA GLN A 48 -5.18 -1.52 -0.67
C GLN A 48 -6.35 -2.31 -0.08
N ASP A 49 -6.62 -2.07 1.19
CA ASP A 49 -7.82 -2.54 1.85
C ASP A 49 -8.62 -1.33 2.32
N LEU A 50 -9.61 -0.94 1.52
CA LEU A 50 -10.50 0.17 1.87
C LEU A 50 -11.59 -0.24 2.88
N ASN A 51 -11.48 -1.47 3.40
CA ASN A 51 -12.34 -2.06 4.42
C ASN A 51 -13.81 -2.16 4.00
N GLU A 52 -14.05 -2.40 2.70
CA GLU A 52 -15.40 -2.58 2.14
C GLU A 52 -16.10 -3.81 2.74
N ASP A 53 -15.32 -4.87 3.01
CA ASP A 53 -15.79 -6.11 3.65
C ASP A 53 -15.69 -6.07 5.19
N GLY A 54 -15.10 -5.02 5.78
CA GLY A 54 -15.18 -4.73 7.21
C GLY A 54 -14.26 -5.53 8.14
N HIS A 55 -13.23 -6.20 7.63
CA HIS A 55 -12.38 -7.11 8.40
C HIS A 55 -11.07 -6.50 8.94
N LEU A 56 -10.61 -5.37 8.39
CA LEU A 56 -9.37 -4.75 8.84
C LEU A 56 -9.61 -3.86 10.06
N GLU A 57 -8.89 -4.16 11.14
CA GLU A 57 -8.96 -3.40 12.39
C GLU A 57 -7.57 -3.00 12.88
N LEU A 58 -7.47 -1.77 13.40
CA LEU A 58 -6.30 -1.27 14.12
C LEU A 58 -6.75 -0.82 15.51
N ASN A 59 -6.22 -1.47 16.55
CA ASN A 59 -6.59 -1.22 17.95
C ASN A 59 -8.12 -1.31 18.21
N GLY A 60 -8.80 -2.27 17.58
CA GLY A 60 -10.25 -2.49 17.73
C GLY A 60 -11.13 -1.44 17.03
N LYS A 61 -10.53 -0.57 16.21
CA LYS A 61 -11.25 0.32 15.30
C LYS A 61 -11.14 -0.19 13.88
N LYS A 62 -12.22 -0.08 13.10
CA LYS A 62 -12.17 -0.30 11.65
C LYS A 62 -11.10 0.59 11.04
N ALA A 63 -10.21 -0.02 10.27
CA ALA A 63 -9.11 0.66 9.61
C ALA A 63 -9.16 0.43 8.10
N GLN A 64 -8.67 1.40 7.34
CA GLN A 64 -8.36 1.25 5.92
C GLN A 64 -6.84 1.21 5.76
N LEU A 65 -6.32 0.34 4.89
CA LEU A 65 -4.94 0.36 4.43
C LEU A 65 -4.89 1.09 3.09
N VAL A 66 -4.34 2.30 3.10
CA VAL A 66 -4.35 3.20 1.94
C VAL A 66 -2.96 3.33 1.36
N PHE A 67 -2.85 3.21 0.04
CA PHE A 67 -1.61 3.37 -0.71
C PHE A 67 -1.25 4.86 -0.81
N ALA A 68 0.02 5.19 -0.56
CA ALA A 68 0.52 6.56 -0.55
C ALA A 68 1.55 6.87 -1.64
N GLY A 69 2.24 5.84 -2.16
CA GLY A 69 3.27 6.01 -3.20
C GLY A 69 4.31 4.89 -3.19
N ILE A 70 5.15 4.89 -4.24
CA ILE A 70 6.37 4.06 -4.38
C ILE A 70 7.60 4.93 -4.12
#